data_AF-A0A5J4XYU8-F1
#
_entry.id   AF-A0A5J4XYU8-F1
#
_cell.length_a   1.000
_cell.length_b   1.000
_cell.length_c   1.000
_cell.angle_alpha   90.00
_cell.angle_beta   90.00
_cell.angle_gamma   90.00
#
_symmetry.space_group_name_H-M   'P 1'
#
loop_
_entity.id
_entity.type
_entity.pdbx_description
1 polymer ?
#
loop_
_entity_poly.entity_id
_entity_poly.type
_entity_poly.pdbx_seq_one_letter_code
_entity_poly.pdbx_strand_id
1 'polypeptide(L)'
;MAGAQTSPPPFTKSRSRLLSLDEVPHKRHVPAPVLCRENPLVPEPGTPAFAERKDQYAANTVAELRQEQETKRQQRKDYLNQRRQCQGAAAYQSQREEARKFERESERVLNLQSSDAGKSNRSGDHFDIVNLSYQSSQGGRQLKLMDETVKYKAALRTMDIFSKHHSVQHDIITGHPLVANYIMPSKPVIP
;
A
#
# COMPACT_ATOMS: atom_id res chain seq x y z
N MET A 1 -8.86 27.71 -21.59
CA MET A 1 -9.28 26.39 -21.06
C MET A 1 -8.78 26.30 -19.64
N ALA A 2 -9.69 26.42 -18.67
CA ALA A 2 -9.37 26.51 -17.25
C ALA A 2 -9.21 25.10 -16.66
N GLY A 3 -8.04 24.83 -16.07
CA GLY A 3 -7.73 23.56 -15.43
C GLY A 3 -8.52 23.39 -14.12
N ALA A 4 -9.31 22.32 -14.04
CA ALA A 4 -10.02 21.94 -12.83
C ALA A 4 -9.02 21.41 -11.79
N GLN A 5 -8.81 22.18 -10.72
CA GLN A 5 -8.05 21.76 -9.56
C GLN A 5 -8.93 20.83 -8.71
N THR A 6 -8.68 19.52 -8.79
CA THR A 6 -9.30 18.53 -7.90
C THR A 6 -8.57 18.52 -6.56
N SER A 7 -9.15 19.20 -5.57
CA SER A 7 -8.70 19.15 -4.18
C SER A 7 -9.01 17.78 -3.54
N PRO A 8 -8.08 17.19 -2.77
CA PRO A 8 -8.34 15.93 -2.08
C PRO A 8 -9.34 16.13 -0.92
N PRO A 9 -10.18 15.12 -0.62
CA PRO A 9 -11.17 15.21 0.45
C PRO A 9 -10.50 15.26 1.84
N PRO A 10 -11.07 15.99 2.81
CA PRO A 10 -10.54 16.05 4.16
C PRO A 10 -10.73 14.73 4.90
N PHE A 11 -9.65 14.22 5.49
CA PHE A 11 -9.66 13.08 6.42
C PHE A 11 -10.50 13.42 7.66
N THR A 12 -11.71 12.88 7.75
CA THR A 12 -12.52 12.94 8.96
C THR A 12 -11.95 11.99 10.00
N LYS A 13 -11.27 12.53 11.01
CA LYS A 13 -10.84 11.79 12.21
C LYS A 13 -12.08 11.35 12.98
N SER A 14 -12.41 10.08 12.89
CA SER A 14 -13.39 9.40 13.75
C SER A 14 -12.89 9.44 15.19
N ARG A 15 -13.43 10.39 15.97
CA ARG A 15 -13.30 10.46 17.42
C ARG A 15 -14.01 9.23 18.02
N SER A 16 -13.23 8.24 18.47
CA SER A 16 -13.73 7.20 19.36
C SER A 16 -14.15 7.87 20.67
N ARG A 17 -15.46 7.91 20.88
CA ARG A 17 -16.11 8.41 22.09
C ARG A 17 -15.86 7.39 23.19
N LEU A 18 -14.88 7.65 24.05
CA LEU A 18 -14.68 6.91 25.30
C LEU A 18 -15.97 7.06 26.12
N LEU A 19 -16.67 5.94 26.32
CA LEU A 19 -17.79 5.86 27.25
C LEU A 19 -17.25 6.13 28.65
N SER A 20 -17.76 7.20 29.26
CA SER A 20 -17.60 7.50 30.67
C SER A 20 -18.22 6.36 31.47
N LEU A 21 -17.38 5.59 32.16
CA LEU A 21 -17.82 4.64 33.17
C LEU A 21 -18.46 5.44 34.30
N ASP A 22 -19.78 5.36 34.36
CA ASP A 22 -20.59 5.90 35.44
C ASP A 22 -20.09 5.38 36.79
N GLU A 23 -19.93 6.32 37.70
CA GLU A 23 -19.48 6.13 39.08
C GLU A 23 -20.51 5.29 39.85
N VAL A 24 -20.18 4.02 40.10
CA VAL A 24 -20.93 3.17 41.04
C VAL A 24 -20.55 3.60 42.45
N PRO A 25 -21.49 4.07 43.30
CA PRO A 25 -21.20 4.40 44.69
C PRO A 25 -20.99 3.12 45.50
N HIS A 26 -19.75 2.63 45.53
CA HIS A 26 -19.35 1.59 46.48
C HIS A 26 -19.40 2.16 47.89
N LYS A 27 -20.43 1.74 48.65
CA LYS A 27 -20.50 1.90 50.10
C LYS A 27 -19.18 1.39 50.69
N ARG A 28 -18.37 2.31 51.21
CA ARG A 28 -17.12 2.01 51.90
C ARG A 28 -17.45 1.24 53.17
N HIS A 29 -17.37 -0.09 53.09
CA HIS A 29 -17.24 -0.91 54.27
C HIS A 29 -15.91 -0.50 54.91
N VAL A 30 -15.96 0.13 56.09
CA VAL A 30 -14.76 0.38 56.89
C VAL A 30 -14.46 -0.94 57.59
N PRO A 31 -13.43 -1.71 57.19
CA PRO A 31 -13.02 -2.86 57.98
C PRO A 31 -12.49 -2.36 59.33
N ALA A 32 -12.77 -3.12 60.38
CA ALA A 32 -12.23 -2.91 61.72
C ALA A 32 -10.71 -2.68 61.67
N PRO A 33 -10.11 -1.93 62.61
CA PRO A 33 -8.68 -1.66 62.63
C PRO A 33 -7.93 -2.99 62.63
N VAL A 34 -7.38 -3.33 61.46
CA VAL A 34 -6.45 -4.45 61.33
C VAL A 34 -5.25 -4.02 62.15
N LEU A 35 -5.05 -4.67 63.29
CA LEU A 35 -3.80 -4.61 64.03
C LEU A 35 -2.69 -4.73 62.98
N CYS A 36 -1.86 -3.69 62.86
CA CYS A 36 -0.70 -3.68 62.00
C CYS A 36 0.24 -4.79 62.49
N ARG A 37 -0.05 -6.03 62.11
CA ARG A 37 0.93 -7.11 62.12
C ARG A 37 2.02 -6.61 61.19
N GLU A 38 3.15 -6.30 61.79
CA GLU A 38 4.40 -6.06 61.09
C GLU A 38 4.52 -7.12 59.99
N ASN A 39 4.77 -6.65 58.77
CA ASN A 39 4.83 -7.51 57.60
C ASN A 39 5.88 -8.59 57.90
N PRO A 40 5.53 -9.89 58.01
CA PRO A 40 6.45 -10.94 58.44
C PRO A 40 7.62 -11.16 57.46
N LEU A 41 7.57 -10.45 56.32
CA LEU A 41 8.61 -10.40 55.31
C LEU A 41 9.69 -9.35 55.58
N VAL A 42 9.50 -8.45 56.54
CA VAL A 42 10.51 -7.44 56.90
C VAL A 42 11.32 -7.99 58.07
N PRO A 43 12.59 -8.39 57.84
CA PRO A 43 13.44 -8.90 58.91
C PRO A 43 13.66 -7.84 60.01
N GLU A 44 13.88 -8.29 61.24
CA GLU A 44 14.14 -7.36 62.36
C GLU A 44 15.50 -6.67 62.24
N PRO A 45 15.61 -5.38 62.61
CA PRO A 45 16.87 -4.64 62.60
C PRO A 45 17.90 -5.31 63.51
N GLY A 46 19.02 -5.75 62.92
CA GLY A 46 20.09 -6.49 63.63
C GLY A 46 20.23 -7.96 63.18
N THR A 47 19.26 -8.48 62.42
CA THR A 47 19.43 -9.77 61.74
C THR A 47 20.28 -9.60 60.47
N PRO A 48 21.09 -10.61 60.05
CA PRO A 48 21.89 -10.52 58.83
C PRO A 48 21.03 -10.42 57.54
N ALA A 49 19.74 -10.70 57.63
CA ALA A 49 18.78 -10.50 56.55
C ALA A 49 18.26 -9.04 56.46
N PHE A 50 18.47 -8.22 57.49
CA PHE A 50 18.08 -6.81 57.50
C PHE A 50 19.07 -5.96 56.71
N ALA A 51 18.72 -5.66 55.46
CA ALA A 51 19.38 -4.63 54.67
C ALA A 51 18.63 -3.30 54.82
N GLU A 52 19.33 -2.20 55.11
CA GLU A 52 18.73 -0.87 55.16
C GLU A 52 18.17 -0.52 53.77
N ARG A 53 17.01 0.15 53.69
CA ARG A 53 16.38 0.48 52.38
C ARG A 53 17.32 1.20 51.41
N LYS A 54 18.31 1.94 51.94
CA LYS A 54 19.32 2.66 51.16
C LYS A 54 20.36 1.73 50.51
N ASP A 55 20.57 0.56 51.11
CA ASP A 55 21.49 -0.47 50.61
C ASP A 55 20.78 -1.49 49.70
N GLN A 56 19.47 -1.72 49.92
CA GLN A 56 18.63 -2.57 49.06
C GLN A 56 18.48 -2.03 47.64
N TYR A 57 18.47 -0.70 47.50
CA TYR A 57 18.57 -0.02 46.22
C TYR A 57 19.96 0.57 46.13
N ALA A 58 20.94 -0.24 45.72
CA ALA A 58 22.22 0.29 45.28
C ALA A 58 21.92 1.42 44.28
N ALA A 59 22.06 2.67 44.75
CA ALA A 59 21.58 3.89 44.08
C ALA A 59 22.18 4.07 42.66
N ASN A 60 23.22 3.29 42.37
CA ASN A 60 23.94 3.26 41.11
C ASN A 60 23.24 2.40 40.04
N THR A 61 22.48 1.36 40.39
CA THR A 61 21.85 0.47 39.40
C THR A 61 20.81 1.17 38.54
N VAL A 62 20.01 2.06 39.13
CA VAL A 62 19.02 2.87 38.39
C VAL A 62 19.72 3.92 37.52
N ALA A 63 20.83 4.48 37.99
CA ALA A 63 21.62 5.45 37.23
C ALA A 63 22.31 4.80 36.03
N GLU A 64 22.92 3.62 36.21
CA GLU A 64 23.54 2.80 35.17
C GLU A 64 22.50 2.39 34.11
N LEU A 65 21.33 1.89 34.53
CA LEU A 65 20.24 1.54 33.60
C LEU A 65 19.77 2.75 32.78
N ARG A 66 19.69 3.95 33.37
CA ARG A 66 19.35 5.17 32.64
C ARG A 66 20.43 5.53 31.63
N GLN A 67 21.70 5.48 32.03
CA GLN A 67 22.82 5.77 31.14
C GLN A 67 22.85 4.79 29.95
N GLU A 68 22.63 3.50 30.20
CA GLU A 68 22.51 2.51 29.13
C GLU A 68 21.33 2.78 28.18
N GLN A 69 20.19 3.20 28.71
CA GLN A 69 19.05 3.56 27.86
C GLN A 69 19.33 4.81 27.02
N GLU A 70 20.02 5.79 27.58
CA GLU A 70 20.41 7.01 26.88
C GLU A 70 21.42 6.72 25.78
N THR A 71 22.45 5.91 26.04
CA THR A 71 23.42 5.51 25.00
C THR A 71 22.74 4.72 23.88
N LYS A 72 21.87 3.76 24.20
CA LYS A 72 21.07 3.02 23.19
C LYS A 72 20.18 3.96 22.38
N ARG A 73 19.54 4.94 23.03
CA ARG A 73 18.70 5.95 22.36
C ARG A 73 19.53 6.81 21.41
N GLN A 74 20.71 7.24 21.85
CA GLN A 74 21.61 8.06 21.06
C GLN A 74 22.15 7.29 19.84
N GLN A 75 22.63 6.07 20.04
CA GLN A 75 23.06 5.18 18.94
C GLN A 75 21.96 4.97 17.92
N ARG A 76 20.71 4.73 18.37
CA ARG A 76 19.56 4.58 17.47
C ARG A 76 19.28 5.87 16.70
N LYS A 77 19.38 7.03 17.34
CA LYS A 77 19.21 8.34 16.69
C LYS A 77 20.26 8.56 15.62
N ASP A 78 21.53 8.27 15.92
CA ASP A 78 22.66 8.46 15.01
C ASP A 78 22.55 7.52 13.81
N TYR A 79 22.19 6.25 14.04
CA TYR A 79 21.90 5.30 12.97
C TYR A 79 20.77 5.78 12.04
N LEU A 80 19.66 6.26 12.58
CA LEU A 80 18.54 6.77 11.78
C LEU A 80 18.92 8.04 11.00
N ASN A 81 19.74 8.91 11.59
CA ASN A 81 20.24 10.11 10.92
C ASN A 81 21.16 9.76 9.75
N GLN A 82 22.11 8.84 9.95
CA GLN A 82 22.99 8.34 8.89
C GLN A 82 22.17 7.69 7.76
N ARG A 83 21.20 6.83 8.10
CA ARG A 83 20.31 6.21 7.12
C ARG A 83 19.54 7.27 6.32
N ARG A 84 19.02 8.31 6.97
CA ARG A 84 18.30 9.41 6.30
C ARG A 84 19.21 10.19 5.35
N GLN A 85 20.44 10.46 5.75
CA GLN A 85 21.43 11.16 4.91
C GLN A 85 21.79 10.33 3.67
N CYS A 86 22.09 9.04 3.83
CA CYS A 86 22.40 8.16 2.71
C CYS A 86 21.22 8.02 1.73
N GLN A 87 20.01 7.84 2.26
CA GLN A 87 18.79 7.75 1.43
C GLN A 87 18.47 9.07 0.74
N GLY A 88 18.63 10.20 1.43
CA GLY A 88 18.43 11.53 0.85
C GLY A 88 19.41 11.83 -0.28
N ALA A 89 20.69 11.48 -0.11
CA ALA A 89 21.70 11.64 -1.14
C ALA A 89 21.41 10.78 -2.38
N ALA A 90 21.03 9.51 -2.18
CA ALA A 90 20.68 8.62 -3.28
C ALA A 90 19.43 9.09 -4.04
N ALA A 91 18.39 9.52 -3.33
CA ALA A 91 17.17 10.06 -3.94
C ALA A 91 17.46 11.33 -4.75
N TYR A 92 18.29 12.23 -4.21
CA TYR A 92 18.70 13.44 -4.91
C TYR A 92 19.51 13.14 -6.17
N GLN A 93 20.42 12.16 -6.12
CA GLN A 93 21.18 11.73 -7.30
C GLN A 93 20.25 11.13 -8.36
N SER A 94 19.32 10.25 -7.98
CA SER A 94 18.33 9.66 -8.89
C SER A 94 17.50 10.73 -9.59
N GLN A 95 16.96 11.70 -8.83
CA GLN A 95 16.19 12.81 -9.41
C GLN A 95 17.03 13.64 -10.38
N ARG A 96 18.31 13.90 -10.06
CA ARG A 96 19.21 14.64 -10.94
C ARG A 96 19.53 13.88 -12.22
N GLU A 97 19.67 12.56 -12.15
CA GLU A 97 19.87 11.72 -13.33
C GLU A 97 18.62 11.65 -14.21
N GLU A 98 17.44 11.53 -13.61
CA GLU A 98 16.16 11.58 -14.32
C GLU A 98 15.95 12.92 -15.02
N ALA A 99 16.24 14.03 -14.33
CA ALA A 99 16.18 15.37 -14.93
C ALA A 99 17.12 15.48 -16.14
N ARG A 100 18.37 14.99 -16.03
CA ARG A 100 19.32 14.97 -17.16
C ARG A 100 18.85 14.09 -18.31
N LYS A 101 18.24 12.94 -18.03
CA LYS A 101 17.67 12.06 -19.06
C LYS A 101 16.51 12.76 -19.77
N PHE A 102 15.64 13.41 -19.00
CA PHE A 102 14.53 14.18 -19.52
C PHE A 102 15.01 15.33 -20.42
N GLU A 103 16.02 16.10 -20.00
CA GLU A 103 16.64 17.15 -20.80
C GLU A 103 17.16 16.60 -22.14
N ARG A 104 17.96 15.53 -22.12
CA ARG A 104 18.48 14.89 -23.34
C ARG A 104 17.38 14.39 -24.26
N GLU A 105 16.33 13.78 -23.71
CA GLU A 105 15.21 13.29 -24.50
C GLU A 105 14.41 14.45 -25.08
N SER A 106 14.23 15.54 -24.33
CA SER A 106 13.57 16.74 -24.82
C SER A 106 14.34 17.37 -25.98
N GLU A 107 15.67 17.46 -25.89
CA GLU A 107 16.54 17.92 -26.98
C GLU A 107 16.45 16.98 -28.19
N ARG A 108 16.48 15.66 -27.96
CA ARG A 108 16.32 14.64 -29.01
C ARG A 108 14.98 14.81 -29.73
N VAL A 109 13.89 15.01 -28.99
CA VAL A 109 12.54 15.21 -29.56
C VAL A 109 12.47 16.51 -30.35
N LEU A 110 13.03 17.62 -29.85
CA LEU A 110 13.08 18.88 -30.58
C LEU A 110 13.89 18.76 -31.88
N ASN A 111 15.02 18.04 -31.84
CA ASN A 111 15.82 17.75 -33.02
C ASN A 111 15.08 16.85 -34.03
N LEU A 112 14.32 15.88 -33.53
CA LEU A 112 13.49 15.02 -34.40
C LEU A 112 12.34 15.82 -35.03
N GLN A 113 11.71 16.73 -34.29
CA GLN A 113 10.62 17.59 -34.78
C GLN A 113 11.11 18.60 -35.82
N SER A 114 12.32 19.15 -35.65
CA SER A 114 12.92 20.06 -36.64
C SER A 114 13.44 19.32 -37.87
N SER A 115 13.84 18.05 -37.73
CA SER A 115 14.25 17.21 -38.84
C SER A 115 13.05 16.74 -39.69
N ASP A 116 13.22 16.70 -41.01
CA ASP A 116 12.21 16.09 -41.90
C ASP A 116 12.10 14.56 -41.72
N ALA A 117 13.04 13.94 -41.00
CA ALA A 117 12.96 12.53 -40.61
C ALA A 117 11.80 12.24 -39.63
N GLY A 118 11.33 13.24 -38.88
CA GLY A 118 10.14 13.10 -38.03
C GLY A 118 8.82 13.04 -38.82
N LYS A 119 8.83 13.51 -40.08
CA LYS A 119 7.65 13.53 -40.96
C LYS A 119 7.48 12.24 -41.78
N SER A 120 8.50 11.39 -41.84
CA SER A 120 8.49 10.15 -42.64
C SER A 120 8.00 8.91 -41.88
N ASN A 121 7.66 9.03 -40.60
CA ASN A 121 6.91 8.00 -39.90
C ASN A 121 5.42 8.05 -40.27
N ARG A 122 5.10 7.76 -41.54
CA ARG A 122 3.93 6.91 -41.81
C ARG A 122 4.32 5.53 -41.27
N SER A 123 4.37 5.39 -39.94
CA SER A 123 4.40 4.07 -39.33
C SER A 123 3.27 3.29 -39.99
N GLY A 124 3.57 2.06 -40.40
CA GLY A 124 2.62 1.16 -41.04
C GLY A 124 1.50 0.73 -40.09
N ASP A 125 0.86 1.69 -39.44
CA ASP A 125 -0.24 1.51 -38.52
C ASP A 125 -1.44 1.12 -39.36
N HIS A 126 -1.59 -0.18 -39.48
CA HIS A 126 -2.69 -0.89 -40.09
C HIS A 126 -4.04 -0.59 -39.39
N PHE A 127 -4.03 0.14 -38.27
CA PHE A 127 -5.17 0.59 -37.50
C PHE A 127 -5.08 2.09 -37.19
N ASP A 128 -6.14 2.83 -37.53
CA ASP A 128 -6.29 4.24 -37.19
C ASP A 128 -6.96 4.40 -35.82
N ILE A 129 -6.21 4.90 -34.85
CA ILE A 129 -6.67 5.08 -33.46
C ILE A 129 -7.73 6.17 -33.35
N VAL A 130 -7.72 7.17 -34.23
CA VAL A 130 -8.68 8.30 -34.17
C VAL A 130 -10.04 7.85 -34.68
N ASN A 131 -10.06 7.18 -35.83
CA ASN A 131 -11.30 6.68 -36.44
C ASN A 131 -11.72 5.29 -35.92
N LEU A 132 -10.86 4.64 -35.13
CA LEU A 132 -11.03 3.27 -34.63
C LEU A 132 -11.30 2.26 -35.76
N SER A 133 -10.65 2.46 -36.91
CA SER A 133 -10.89 1.68 -38.11
C SER A 133 -9.58 1.10 -38.67
N TYR A 134 -9.63 -0.15 -39.11
CA TYR A 134 -8.53 -0.77 -39.85
C TYR A 134 -8.42 -0.15 -41.25
N GLN A 135 -7.20 0.03 -41.72
CA GLN A 135 -6.96 0.47 -43.09
C GLN A 135 -7.32 -0.63 -44.10
N SER A 136 -7.63 -0.24 -45.34
CA SER A 136 -7.97 -1.18 -46.42
C SER A 136 -6.76 -1.94 -47.00
N SER A 137 -5.55 -1.61 -46.54
CA SER A 137 -4.29 -2.25 -46.92
C SER A 137 -4.22 -3.73 -46.52
N GLN A 138 -3.32 -4.50 -47.14
CA GLN A 138 -3.15 -5.93 -46.83
C GLN A 138 -2.81 -6.16 -45.35
N GLY A 139 -1.90 -5.38 -44.78
CA GLY A 139 -1.58 -5.46 -43.36
C GLY A 139 -2.74 -5.04 -42.45
N GLY A 140 -3.56 -4.07 -42.87
CA GLY A 140 -4.85 -3.73 -42.24
C GLY A 140 -5.78 -4.92 -42.09
N ARG A 141 -5.96 -5.67 -43.19
CA ARG A 141 -6.80 -6.88 -43.22
C ARG A 141 -6.23 -7.99 -42.35
N GLN A 142 -4.90 -8.20 -42.39
CA GLN A 142 -4.23 -9.21 -41.57
C GLN A 142 -4.37 -8.90 -40.08
N LEU A 143 -4.15 -7.64 -39.69
CA LEU A 143 -4.29 -7.20 -38.30
C LEU A 143 -5.75 -7.36 -37.82
N LYS A 144 -6.72 -6.96 -38.64
CA LYS A 144 -8.15 -7.17 -38.36
C LYS A 144 -8.47 -8.64 -38.12
N LEU A 145 -7.97 -9.53 -38.98
CA LEU A 145 -8.16 -10.97 -38.82
C LEU A 145 -7.52 -11.48 -37.51
N MET A 146 -6.31 -11.03 -37.18
CA MET A 146 -5.66 -11.40 -35.91
C MET A 146 -6.52 -10.97 -34.71
N ASP A 147 -7.00 -9.74 -34.69
CA ASP A 147 -7.85 -9.25 -33.60
C ASP A 147 -9.19 -9.99 -33.50
N GLU A 148 -9.82 -10.28 -34.64
CA GLU A 148 -11.05 -11.10 -34.67
C GLU A 148 -10.79 -12.52 -34.15
N THR A 149 -9.64 -13.13 -34.48
CA THR A 149 -9.28 -14.44 -33.92
C THR A 149 -9.04 -14.39 -32.42
N VAL A 150 -8.43 -13.31 -31.90
CA VAL A 150 -8.23 -13.11 -30.46
C VAL A 150 -9.57 -12.93 -29.76
N LYS A 151 -10.47 -12.10 -30.29
CA LYS A 151 -11.82 -11.91 -29.76
C LYS A 151 -12.59 -13.23 -29.71
N TYR A 152 -12.54 -14.01 -30.79
CA TYR A 152 -13.18 -15.33 -30.85
C TYR A 152 -12.59 -16.32 -29.83
N LYS A 153 -11.26 -16.39 -29.69
CA LYS A 153 -10.62 -17.26 -28.68
C LYS A 153 -10.92 -16.82 -27.26
N ALA A 154 -10.93 -15.52 -26.99
CA ALA A 154 -11.29 -14.97 -25.70
C ALA A 154 -12.75 -15.34 -25.33
N ALA A 155 -13.67 -15.21 -26.28
CA ALA A 155 -15.06 -15.62 -26.12
C ALA A 155 -15.20 -17.10 -25.76
N LEU A 156 -14.52 -17.99 -26.49
CA LEU A 156 -14.50 -19.43 -26.18
C LEU A 156 -13.96 -19.69 -24.77
N ARG A 157 -12.88 -19.00 -24.38
CA ARG A 157 -12.32 -19.13 -23.03
C ARG A 157 -13.29 -18.65 -21.97
N THR A 158 -13.99 -17.53 -22.20
CA THR A 158 -15.00 -17.03 -21.28
C THR A 158 -16.14 -18.04 -21.11
N MET A 159 -16.59 -18.68 -22.19
CA MET A 159 -17.59 -19.75 -22.10
C MET A 159 -17.08 -20.98 -21.34
N ASP A 160 -15.85 -21.40 -21.58
CA ASP A 160 -15.24 -22.53 -20.87
C ASP A 160 -15.07 -22.24 -19.37
N ILE A 161 -14.57 -21.06 -19.02
CA ILE A 161 -14.48 -20.57 -17.63
C ILE A 161 -15.88 -20.54 -17.01
N PHE A 162 -16.85 -19.96 -17.70
CA PHE A 162 -18.23 -19.90 -17.22
C PHE A 162 -18.79 -21.30 -16.95
N SER A 163 -18.60 -22.25 -17.86
CA SER A 163 -19.06 -23.64 -17.70
C SER A 163 -18.35 -24.37 -16.55
N LYS A 164 -17.08 -24.07 -16.28
CA LYS A 164 -16.30 -24.72 -15.20
C LYS A 164 -16.60 -24.16 -13.82
N HIS A 165 -16.82 -22.85 -13.73
CA HIS A 165 -17.03 -22.17 -12.45
C HIS A 165 -18.49 -22.21 -11.97
N HIS A 166 -19.46 -22.46 -12.85
CA HIS A 166 -20.85 -22.62 -12.46
C HIS A 166 -21.21 -24.11 -12.44
N SER A 167 -21.12 -24.74 -11.27
CA SER A 167 -21.54 -26.13 -11.06
C SER A 167 -23.06 -26.31 -11.16
N VAL A 168 -23.81 -25.23 -10.93
CA VAL A 168 -25.27 -25.20 -10.94
C VAL A 168 -25.75 -24.33 -12.11
N GLN A 169 -26.68 -24.83 -12.92
CA GLN A 169 -27.20 -24.16 -14.13
C GLN A 169 -28.17 -22.99 -13.84
N HIS A 170 -28.45 -22.72 -12.57
CA HIS A 170 -29.37 -21.69 -12.13
C HIS A 170 -28.75 -20.85 -11.01
N ASP A 171 -29.22 -19.62 -10.88
CA ASP A 171 -28.89 -18.75 -9.75
C ASP A 171 -29.51 -19.35 -8.48
N ILE A 172 -28.67 -19.53 -7.45
CA ILE A 172 -29.06 -20.18 -6.19
C ILE A 172 -30.09 -19.35 -5.42
N ILE A 173 -30.09 -18.02 -5.62
CA ILE A 173 -31.00 -17.12 -4.90
C ILE A 173 -32.37 -17.04 -5.59
N THR A 174 -32.38 -16.88 -6.91
CA THR A 174 -33.61 -16.63 -7.68
C THR A 174 -34.19 -17.89 -8.34
N GLY A 175 -33.41 -18.95 -8.49
CA GLY A 175 -33.80 -20.16 -9.20
C GLY A 175 -33.89 -20.02 -10.73
N HIS A 176 -33.62 -18.83 -11.27
CA HIS A 176 -33.62 -18.60 -12.72
C HIS A 176 -32.41 -19.25 -13.38
N PRO A 177 -32.55 -19.78 -14.62
CA PRO A 177 -31.42 -20.33 -15.34
C PRO A 177 -30.36 -19.24 -15.57
N LEU A 178 -29.10 -19.58 -15.36
CA LEU A 178 -27.99 -18.68 -15.66
C LEU A 178 -27.86 -18.60 -17.19
N VAL A 179 -28.50 -17.60 -17.78
CA VAL A 179 -28.30 -17.29 -19.19
C VAL A 179 -26.92 -16.67 -19.33
N ALA A 180 -26.01 -17.37 -20.02
CA ALA A 180 -24.75 -16.77 -20.43
C ALA A 180 -25.05 -15.65 -21.42
N ASN A 181 -25.20 -14.42 -20.92
CA ASN A 181 -25.47 -13.22 -21.72
C ASN A 181 -24.23 -12.77 -22.53
N TYR A 182 -23.44 -13.73 -23.01
CA TYR A 182 -22.25 -13.46 -23.80
C TYR A 182 -22.58 -13.62 -25.28
N ILE A 183 -22.46 -12.54 -26.04
CA ILE A 183 -22.64 -12.56 -27.49
C ILE A 183 -21.37 -13.14 -28.10
N MET A 184 -21.47 -14.37 -28.63
CA MET A 184 -20.35 -15.02 -29.32
C MET A 184 -20.04 -14.27 -30.62
N PRO A 185 -18.82 -13.74 -30.81
CA PRO A 185 -18.42 -13.18 -32.10
C PRO A 185 -18.39 -14.29 -33.15
N SER A 186 -18.74 -13.95 -34.40
CA SER A 186 -18.65 -14.89 -35.51
C SER A 186 -17.21 -15.39 -35.68
N LYS A 187 -17.05 -16.68 -35.99
CA LYS A 187 -15.74 -17.25 -36.29
C LYS A 187 -15.12 -16.48 -37.49
N PRO A 188 -13.89 -15.95 -37.37
CA PRO A 188 -13.26 -15.22 -38.47
C PRO A 188 -13.05 -16.16 -39.66
N VAL A 189 -13.40 -15.68 -40.85
CA VAL A 189 -13.17 -16.39 -42.12
C VAL A 189 -11.76 -16.03 -42.59
N ILE A 190 -10.93 -17.05 -42.82
CA ILE A 190 -9.60 -16.85 -43.38
C ILE A 190 -9.79 -16.58 -44.88
N PRO A 191 -9.35 -15.42 -45.39
CA PRO A 191 -9.47 -15.07 -46.80
C PRO A 191 -8.59 -15.93 -47.70
#